data_AF-A0A2A3VH05-F1
#
_entry.id   AF-A0A2A3VH05-F1
#
_cell.length_a   1.000
_cell.length_b   1.000
_cell.length_c   1.000
_cell.angle_alpha   90.00
_cell.angle_beta   90.00
_cell.angle_gamma   90.00
#
_symmetry.space_group_name_H-M   'P 1'
#
loop_
_entity.id
_entity.type
_entity.pdbx_description
1 polymer ?
#
loop_
_entity_poly.entity_id
_entity_poly.type
_entity_poly.pdbx_seq_one_letter_code
_entity_poly.pdbx_strand_id
1 'polypeptide(L)'
;MRLQALLAEVDPAWYAQGGDTLDAALRERAHGSVLGRRLLARALADGPASRLLAPSPDPASTRALTRLWNRRRLGALQRDLGTLAYAPAIRAEIGREPVRRLKATLGNGYLLALDRSVWDGKVEAAVQSQLAADLADVLGRPGELGDALWPLFDLQGRAELQAWAVQRDPVLAEWARLIDPPEALPSAHLPEKPVLVVHTHHQARAVAG
;
A
#
# COMPACT_ATOMS: atom_id res chain seq x y z
N MET A 1 -8.72 22.31 -5.50
CA MET A 1 -7.42 21.66 -5.77
C MET A 1 -7.59 20.78 -6.98
N ARG A 2 -6.70 21.01 -7.93
CA ARG A 2 -6.84 20.69 -9.35
C ARG A 2 -6.18 19.35 -9.59
N LEU A 3 -6.62 18.62 -10.61
CA LEU A 3 -6.00 17.41 -11.18
C LEU A 3 -4.47 17.29 -11.01
N GLN A 4 -3.76 18.43 -11.08
CA GLN A 4 -2.35 18.59 -10.71
C GLN A 4 -1.91 17.88 -9.40
N ALA A 5 -2.65 18.05 -8.29
CA ALA A 5 -2.26 17.47 -7.00
C ALA A 5 -2.36 15.94 -6.99
N LEU A 6 -3.40 15.39 -7.64
CA LEU A 6 -3.54 13.95 -7.83
C LEU A 6 -2.38 13.42 -8.68
N LEU A 7 -2.15 14.03 -9.85
CA LEU A 7 -1.10 13.59 -10.77
C LEU A 7 0.30 13.70 -10.14
N ALA A 8 0.55 14.64 -9.23
CA ALA A 8 1.85 14.82 -8.56
C ALA A 8 2.21 13.67 -7.61
N GLU A 9 1.22 12.96 -7.07
CA GLU A 9 1.43 11.78 -6.24
C GLU A 9 1.41 10.47 -7.03
N VAL A 10 1.08 10.48 -8.34
CA VAL A 10 1.16 9.27 -9.18
C VAL A 10 2.62 8.88 -9.42
N ASP A 11 2.93 7.60 -9.31
CA ASP A 11 4.25 7.08 -9.64
C ASP A 11 4.54 7.25 -11.15
N PRO A 12 5.70 7.83 -11.54
CA PRO A 12 6.02 8.07 -12.94
C PRO A 12 6.00 6.83 -13.83
N ALA A 13 6.23 5.63 -13.28
CA ALA A 13 6.24 4.39 -14.05
C ALA A 13 4.88 4.06 -14.69
N TRP A 14 3.78 4.63 -14.18
CA TRP A 14 2.45 4.50 -14.80
C TRP A 14 2.32 5.21 -16.16
N TYR A 15 3.24 6.11 -16.49
CA TYR A 15 3.28 6.78 -17.80
C TYR A 15 4.26 6.11 -18.77
N ALA A 16 4.92 5.02 -18.38
CA ALA A 16 5.80 4.28 -19.27
C ALA A 16 4.98 3.55 -20.35
N GLN A 17 5.37 3.69 -21.62
CA GLN A 17 4.79 2.94 -22.73
C GLN A 17 5.88 2.07 -23.37
N GLY A 18 5.63 0.76 -23.49
CA GLY A 18 6.56 -0.16 -24.15
C GLY A 18 7.91 -0.34 -23.45
N GLY A 19 8.02 0.01 -22.17
CA GLY A 19 9.27 -0.05 -21.40
C GLY A 19 10.02 1.28 -21.27
N ASP A 20 9.66 2.28 -22.09
CA ASP A 20 10.25 3.62 -22.01
C ASP A 20 9.45 4.52 -21.09
N THR A 21 10.11 5.06 -20.07
CA THR A 21 9.51 6.04 -19.15
C THR A 21 9.37 7.39 -19.83
N LEU A 22 8.27 8.09 -19.54
CA LEU A 22 8.08 9.46 -20.02
C LEU A 22 9.21 10.35 -19.49
N ASP A 23 9.92 11.04 -20.39
CA ASP A 23 11.00 11.96 -20.03
C ASP A 23 10.58 12.91 -18.89
N ALA A 24 11.45 13.05 -17.88
CA ALA A 24 11.14 13.77 -16.66
C ALA A 24 10.82 15.25 -16.92
N ALA A 25 11.57 15.91 -17.83
CA ALA A 25 11.33 17.31 -18.16
C ALA A 25 10.02 17.50 -18.93
N LEU A 26 9.70 16.57 -19.84
CA LEU A 26 8.42 16.56 -20.55
C LEU A 26 7.25 16.35 -19.58
N ARG A 27 7.41 15.45 -18.59
CA ARG A 27 6.42 15.22 -17.54
C ARG A 27 6.18 16.46 -16.69
N GLU A 28 7.23 17.13 -16.23
CA GLU A 28 7.11 18.38 -15.46
C GLU A 28 6.39 19.47 -16.27
N ARG A 29 6.75 19.61 -17.56
CA ARG A 29 6.03 20.53 -18.47
C ARG A 29 4.56 20.15 -18.62
N ALA A 30 4.25 18.85 -18.70
CA ALA A 30 2.88 18.37 -18.77
C ALA A 30 2.10 18.68 -17.49
N HIS A 31 2.71 18.52 -16.30
CA HIS A 31 2.12 18.94 -15.02
C HIS A 31 1.85 20.44 -14.95
N GLY A 32 2.71 21.28 -15.55
CA GLY A 32 2.53 22.73 -15.62
C GLY A 32 1.39 23.18 -16.54
N SER A 33 1.12 22.43 -17.61
CA SER A 33 0.12 22.78 -18.64
C SER A 33 -1.29 22.23 -18.36
N VAL A 34 -2.34 22.99 -18.73
CA VAL A 34 -3.73 22.49 -18.68
C VAL A 34 -3.93 21.30 -19.62
N LEU A 35 -3.42 21.40 -20.85
CA LEU A 35 -3.54 20.33 -21.84
C LEU A 35 -2.72 19.11 -21.43
N GLY A 36 -1.49 19.32 -20.96
CA GLY A 36 -0.62 18.23 -20.49
C GLY A 36 -1.25 17.41 -19.38
N ARG A 37 -1.80 18.08 -18.34
CA ARG A 37 -2.54 17.40 -17.28
C ARG A 37 -3.74 16.60 -17.78
N ARG A 38 -4.47 17.11 -18.77
CA ARG A 38 -5.60 16.38 -19.37
C ARG A 38 -5.13 15.13 -20.10
N LEU A 39 -4.02 15.19 -20.82
CA LEU A 39 -3.44 14.03 -21.52
C LEU A 39 -2.96 12.96 -20.52
N LEU A 40 -2.23 13.37 -19.48
CA LEU A 40 -1.79 12.46 -18.41
C LEU A 40 -2.98 11.78 -17.73
N ALA A 41 -4.00 12.55 -17.37
CA ALA A 41 -5.21 12.01 -16.75
C ALA A 41 -5.97 11.08 -17.69
N ARG A 42 -6.02 11.39 -18.99
CA ARG A 42 -6.69 10.52 -19.98
C ARG A 42 -5.96 9.19 -20.12
N ALA A 43 -4.63 9.20 -20.20
CA ALA A 43 -3.83 7.98 -20.24
C ALA A 43 -4.08 7.06 -19.04
N LEU A 44 -4.21 7.64 -17.84
CA LEU A 44 -4.56 6.89 -16.64
C LEU A 44 -6.01 6.39 -16.66
N ALA A 45 -6.96 7.21 -17.15
CA ALA A 45 -8.38 6.87 -17.20
C ALA A 45 -8.69 5.75 -18.20
N ASP A 46 -7.93 5.66 -19.30
CA ASP A 46 -8.06 4.59 -20.30
C ASP A 46 -7.45 3.25 -19.81
N GLY A 47 -6.85 3.22 -18.60
CA GLY A 47 -6.27 2.02 -18.00
C GLY A 47 -6.48 1.93 -16.48
N PRO A 48 -5.43 2.16 -15.66
CA PRO A 48 -5.42 1.82 -14.24
C PRO A 48 -6.34 2.67 -13.33
N ALA A 49 -6.86 3.80 -13.83
CA ALA A 49 -7.60 4.80 -13.06
C ALA A 49 -9.01 5.06 -13.61
N SER A 50 -9.61 4.06 -14.25
CA SER A 50 -10.87 4.18 -14.97
C SER A 50 -12.02 4.72 -14.12
N ARG A 51 -12.13 4.32 -12.85
CA ARG A 51 -13.19 4.73 -11.91
C ARG A 51 -12.82 6.00 -11.17
N LEU A 52 -11.55 6.17 -10.79
CA LEU A 52 -11.00 7.34 -10.12
C LEU A 52 -11.10 8.60 -10.97
N LEU A 53 -10.85 8.46 -12.27
CA LEU A 53 -10.88 9.55 -13.26
C LEU A 53 -12.12 9.52 -14.14
N ALA A 54 -13.07 8.62 -13.90
CA ALA A 54 -14.39 8.70 -14.51
C ALA A 54 -15.00 10.08 -14.23
N PRO A 55 -15.82 10.62 -15.14
CA PRO A 55 -16.60 11.82 -14.87
C PRO A 55 -17.57 11.54 -13.70
N SER A 56 -17.12 11.82 -12.47
CA SER A 56 -17.93 11.63 -11.28
C SER A 56 -18.99 12.74 -11.19
N PRO A 57 -20.23 12.43 -10.76
CA PRO A 57 -21.21 13.46 -10.41
C PRO A 57 -20.77 14.30 -9.20
N ASP A 58 -19.82 13.82 -8.38
CA ASP A 58 -19.30 14.55 -7.23
C ASP A 58 -17.75 14.67 -7.22
N PRO A 59 -17.19 15.79 -7.71
CA PRO A 59 -15.75 16.08 -7.63
C PRO A 59 -15.26 16.41 -6.22
N ALA A 60 -16.15 16.54 -5.22
CA ALA A 60 -15.76 16.68 -3.81
C ALA A 60 -15.30 15.34 -3.22
N SER A 61 -15.93 14.23 -3.61
CA SER A 61 -15.59 12.87 -3.16
C SER A 61 -14.16 12.43 -3.51
N THR A 62 -13.72 12.59 -4.77
CA THR A 62 -12.33 12.29 -5.17
C THR A 62 -11.32 13.17 -4.43
N ARG A 63 -11.69 14.42 -4.11
CA ARG A 63 -10.85 15.35 -3.37
C ARG A 63 -10.77 15.00 -1.89
N ALA A 64 -11.88 14.56 -1.30
CA ALA A 64 -11.90 14.06 0.07
C ALA A 64 -11.00 12.83 0.19
N LEU A 65 -11.06 11.92 -0.78
CA LEU A 65 -10.24 10.72 -0.84
C LEU A 65 -8.73 11.04 -0.87
N THR A 66 -8.26 11.87 -1.81
CA THR A 66 -6.81 12.17 -1.91
C THR A 66 -6.28 13.01 -0.75
N ARG A 67 -7.13 13.85 -0.14
CA ARG A 67 -6.76 14.56 1.09
C ARG A 67 -6.69 13.63 2.29
N LEU A 68 -7.62 12.71 2.40
CA LEU A 68 -7.68 11.74 3.46
C LEU A 68 -6.49 10.76 3.35
N TRP A 69 -6.24 10.27 2.14
CA TRP A 69 -5.26 9.24 1.81
C TRP A 69 -4.13 9.78 0.91
N ASN A 70 -3.29 10.67 1.43
CA ASN A 70 -2.03 11.02 0.75
C ASN A 70 -1.03 9.84 0.81
N ARG A 71 0.02 9.88 -0.02
CA ARG A 71 1.08 8.86 -0.09
C ARG A 71 1.62 8.45 1.29
N ARG A 72 1.85 9.40 2.20
CA ARG A 72 2.37 9.10 3.55
C ARG A 72 1.39 8.28 4.37
N ARG A 73 0.11 8.66 4.38
CA ARG A 73 -0.94 7.98 5.15
C ARG A 73 -1.25 6.60 4.56
N LEU A 74 -1.29 6.51 3.24
CA LEU A 74 -1.47 5.23 2.56
C LEU A 74 -0.29 4.29 2.83
N GLY A 75 0.95 4.78 2.74
CA GLY A 75 2.14 3.99 3.07
C GLY A 75 2.15 3.51 4.52
N ALA A 76 1.68 4.32 5.48
CA ALA A 76 1.52 3.88 6.86
C ALA A 76 0.46 2.77 7.01
N LEU A 77 -0.69 2.92 6.33
CA LEU A 77 -1.73 1.89 6.30
C LEU A 77 -1.22 0.58 5.69
N GLN A 78 -0.55 0.64 4.53
CA GLN A 78 0.03 -0.52 3.86
C GLN A 78 1.04 -1.23 4.77
N ARG A 79 1.94 -0.50 5.44
CA ARG A 79 2.90 -1.10 6.39
C ARG A 79 2.22 -1.84 7.54
N ASP A 80 1.20 -1.24 8.12
CA ASP A 80 0.47 -1.86 9.23
C ASP A 80 -0.29 -3.11 8.76
N LEU A 81 -0.86 -3.07 7.55
CA LEU A 81 -1.49 -4.24 6.93
C LEU A 81 -0.48 -5.34 6.60
N GLY A 82 0.68 -4.99 6.05
CA GLY A 82 1.76 -5.96 5.78
C GLY A 82 2.31 -6.59 7.05
N THR A 83 2.53 -5.78 8.09
CA THR A 83 2.95 -6.25 9.41
C THR A 83 1.91 -7.19 10.01
N LEU A 84 0.62 -6.86 9.88
CA LEU A 84 -0.48 -7.71 10.33
C LEU A 84 -0.56 -9.00 9.50
N ALA A 85 -0.37 -8.95 8.19
CA ALA A 85 -0.38 -10.11 7.30
C ALA A 85 0.72 -11.12 7.65
N TYR A 86 1.89 -10.64 8.10
CA TYR A 86 2.99 -11.46 8.61
C TYR A 86 2.88 -11.84 10.09
N ALA A 87 1.83 -11.41 10.80
CA ALA A 87 1.63 -11.75 12.21
C ALA A 87 1.76 -13.25 12.54
N PRO A 88 1.25 -14.20 11.72
CA PRO A 88 1.41 -15.62 12.01
C PRO A 88 2.88 -16.08 12.03
N ALA A 89 3.72 -15.57 11.13
CA ALA A 89 5.14 -15.88 11.09
C ALA A 89 5.90 -15.19 12.23
N ILE A 90 5.58 -13.92 12.50
CA ILE A 90 6.18 -13.16 13.62
C ILE A 90 5.88 -13.82 14.96
N ARG A 91 4.65 -14.31 15.17
CA ARG A 91 4.24 -15.01 16.42
C ARG A 91 4.87 -16.39 16.56
N ALA A 92 5.23 -17.03 15.45
CA ALA A 92 5.88 -18.34 15.45
C ALA A 92 7.39 -18.24 15.75
N GLU A 93 7.97 -17.06 15.67
CA GLU A 93 9.39 -16.83 15.96
C GLU A 93 9.66 -16.88 17.47
N ILE A 94 10.50 -17.82 17.88
CA ILE A 94 10.84 -18.09 19.29
C ILE A 94 12.30 -17.75 19.64
N GLY A 95 13.13 -17.45 18.62
CA GLY A 95 14.53 -17.11 18.80
C GLY A 95 14.71 -15.77 19.49
N ARG A 96 15.49 -15.74 20.58
CA ARG A 96 15.76 -14.52 21.35
C ARG A 96 16.29 -13.38 20.47
N GLU A 97 17.25 -13.68 19.59
CA GLU A 97 17.89 -12.68 18.76
C GLU A 97 16.99 -12.19 17.61
N PRO A 98 16.35 -13.07 16.82
CA PRO A 98 15.30 -12.66 15.87
C PRO A 98 14.20 -11.80 16.48
N VAL A 99 13.62 -12.21 17.62
CA VAL A 99 12.57 -11.45 18.32
C VAL A 99 13.08 -10.08 18.75
N ARG A 100 14.31 -10.00 19.28
CA ARG A 100 14.92 -8.72 19.68
C ARG A 100 15.04 -7.77 18.49
N ARG A 101 15.52 -8.27 17.34
CA ARG A 101 15.66 -7.48 16.11
C ARG A 101 14.29 -7.04 15.57
N LEU A 102 13.32 -7.96 15.49
CA LEU A 102 11.95 -7.64 15.05
C LEU A 102 11.31 -6.56 15.92
N LYS A 103 11.40 -6.70 17.25
CA LYS A 103 10.86 -5.69 18.17
C LYS A 103 11.53 -4.33 17.99
N ALA A 104 12.86 -4.29 17.82
CA ALA A 104 13.60 -3.05 17.61
C ALA A 104 13.24 -2.37 16.29
N THR A 105 13.08 -3.14 15.22
CA THR A 105 12.76 -2.63 13.88
C THR A 105 11.30 -2.19 13.77
N LEU A 106 10.35 -3.00 14.24
CA LEU A 106 8.91 -2.76 14.03
C LEU A 106 8.28 -1.79 15.03
N GLY A 107 8.87 -1.63 16.23
CA GLY A 107 8.33 -0.76 17.27
C GLY A 107 6.86 -1.07 17.57
N ASN A 108 5.97 -0.10 17.34
CA ASN A 108 4.52 -0.28 17.56
C ASN A 108 3.88 -1.31 16.62
N GLY A 109 4.42 -1.49 15.41
CA GLY A 109 3.94 -2.52 14.48
C GLY A 109 4.10 -3.93 15.05
N TYR A 110 5.10 -4.15 15.90
CA TYR A 110 5.26 -5.43 16.60
C TYR A 110 4.07 -5.72 17.53
N LEU A 111 3.54 -4.70 18.22
CA LEU A 111 2.38 -4.87 19.09
C LEU A 111 1.12 -5.20 18.28
N LEU A 112 0.94 -4.53 17.13
CA LEU A 112 -0.14 -4.87 16.19
C LEU A 112 -0.05 -6.33 15.73
N ALA A 113 1.16 -6.78 15.37
CA ALA A 113 1.37 -8.17 14.98
C ALA A 113 1.05 -9.16 16.12
N LEU A 114 1.25 -8.81 17.39
CA LEU A 114 0.93 -9.69 18.51
C LEU A 114 -0.54 -9.61 18.97
N ASP A 115 -1.28 -8.60 18.54
CA ASP A 115 -2.65 -8.38 18.98
C ASP A 115 -3.63 -9.39 18.36
N ARG A 116 -3.99 -10.40 19.16
CA ARG A 116 -4.97 -11.43 18.80
C ARG A 116 -6.42 -10.93 18.79
N SER A 117 -6.70 -9.76 19.35
CA SER A 117 -8.03 -9.15 19.29
C SER A 117 -8.33 -8.55 17.91
N VAL A 118 -7.29 -8.10 17.20
CA VAL A 118 -7.39 -7.63 15.81
C VAL A 118 -7.50 -8.81 14.85
N TRP A 119 -6.59 -9.78 14.96
CA TRP A 119 -6.63 -11.00 14.15
C TRP A 119 -5.93 -12.18 14.86
N ASP A 120 -6.57 -13.35 14.85
CA ASP A 120 -6.04 -14.56 15.49
C ASP A 120 -4.86 -15.19 14.72
N GLY A 121 -4.62 -14.76 13.48
CA GLY A 121 -3.49 -15.18 12.65
C GLY A 121 -3.67 -16.56 12.03
N LYS A 122 -4.90 -17.05 11.91
CA LYS A 122 -5.16 -18.32 11.21
C LYS A 122 -5.12 -18.10 9.70
N VAL A 123 -4.21 -18.81 9.05
CA VAL A 123 -4.06 -18.88 7.60
C VAL A 123 -3.94 -20.35 7.17
N GLU A 124 -4.09 -20.60 5.87
CA GLU A 124 -3.83 -21.92 5.30
C GLU A 124 -2.36 -22.33 5.48
N ALA A 125 -2.10 -23.63 5.57
CA ALA A 125 -0.75 -24.15 5.84
C ALA A 125 0.27 -23.71 4.78
N ALA A 126 -0.12 -23.66 3.50
CA ALA A 126 0.75 -23.20 2.42
C ALA A 126 1.16 -21.73 2.61
N VAL A 127 0.21 -20.87 2.97
CA VAL A 127 0.48 -19.45 3.27
C VAL A 127 1.37 -19.34 4.51
N GLN A 128 1.09 -20.09 5.58
CA GLN A 128 1.94 -20.11 6.78
C GLN A 128 3.39 -20.47 6.45
N SER A 129 3.60 -21.53 5.64
CA SER A 129 4.93 -21.96 5.22
C SER A 129 5.64 -20.90 4.40
N GLN A 130 4.94 -20.24 3.47
CA GLN A 130 5.50 -19.16 2.66
C GLN A 130 5.94 -17.97 3.54
N LEU A 131 5.04 -17.49 4.42
CA LEU A 131 5.34 -16.36 5.30
C LEU A 131 6.52 -16.66 6.24
N ALA A 132 6.61 -17.88 6.75
CA ALA A 132 7.72 -18.31 7.58
C ALA A 132 9.04 -18.36 6.80
N ALA A 133 9.02 -18.86 5.56
CA ALA A 133 10.21 -18.91 4.70
C ALA A 133 10.72 -17.50 4.34
N ASP A 134 9.82 -16.60 3.94
CA ASP A 134 10.17 -15.21 3.60
C ASP A 134 10.75 -14.47 4.80
N LEU A 135 10.13 -14.62 5.97
CA LEU A 135 10.60 -13.98 7.19
C LEU A 135 11.96 -14.54 7.62
N ALA A 136 12.16 -15.86 7.52
CA ALA A 136 13.43 -16.51 7.84
C ALA A 136 14.55 -16.06 6.91
N ASP A 137 14.29 -15.92 5.61
CA ASP A 137 15.25 -15.38 4.63
C ASP A 137 15.67 -13.96 5.03
N VAL A 138 14.69 -13.07 5.29
CA VAL A 138 14.96 -11.69 5.71
C VAL A 138 15.75 -11.61 7.02
N LEU A 139 15.44 -12.46 8.00
CA LEU A 139 16.16 -12.52 9.27
C LEU A 139 17.61 -13.02 9.11
N GLY A 140 17.84 -13.91 8.14
CA GLY A 140 19.15 -14.47 7.81
C GLY A 140 20.07 -13.52 7.02
N ARG A 141 19.51 -12.45 6.42
CA ARG A 141 20.31 -11.50 5.64
C ARG A 141 21.25 -10.67 6.54
N PRO A 142 22.50 -10.45 6.09
CA PRO A 142 23.40 -9.51 6.75
C PRO A 142 22.92 -8.07 6.55
N GLY A 143 23.15 -7.21 7.53
CA GLY A 143 22.80 -5.78 7.48
C GLY A 143 21.62 -5.39 8.39
N GLU A 144 21.14 -4.16 8.21
CA GLU A 144 20.01 -3.61 8.95
C GLU A 144 18.72 -4.35 8.56
N LEU A 145 18.03 -4.92 9.55
CA LEU A 145 16.83 -5.73 9.30
C LEU A 145 15.73 -4.93 8.58
N GLY A 146 15.61 -3.64 8.90
CA GLY A 146 14.60 -2.77 8.31
C GLY A 146 14.69 -2.65 6.79
N ASP A 147 15.90 -2.69 6.23
CA ASP A 147 16.12 -2.50 4.79
C ASP A 147 15.55 -3.65 3.97
N ALA A 148 15.50 -4.85 4.53
CA ALA A 148 14.89 -6.03 3.90
C ALA A 148 13.45 -6.27 4.35
N LEU A 149 13.12 -5.93 5.60
CA LEU A 149 11.81 -6.21 6.19
C LEU A 149 10.73 -5.25 5.69
N TRP A 150 11.04 -3.96 5.56
CA TRP A 150 10.02 -2.97 5.14
C TRP A 150 9.55 -3.16 3.71
N PRO A 151 10.41 -3.41 2.71
CA PRO A 151 9.94 -3.72 1.36
C PRO A 151 9.02 -4.95 1.31
N LEU A 152 9.31 -5.99 2.10
CA LEU A 152 8.47 -7.19 2.20
C LEU A 152 7.06 -6.84 2.72
N PHE A 153 7.00 -6.05 3.79
CA PHE A 153 5.73 -5.64 4.39
C PHE A 153 4.97 -4.62 3.53
N ASP A 154 5.67 -3.69 2.89
CA ASP A 154 5.08 -2.74 1.95
C ASP A 154 4.40 -3.49 0.79
N LEU A 155 5.09 -4.49 0.22
CA LEU A 155 4.56 -5.28 -0.90
C LEU A 155 3.32 -6.11 -0.50
N GLN A 156 3.38 -6.84 0.62
CA GLN A 156 2.21 -7.58 1.11
C GLN A 156 1.07 -6.63 1.50
N GLY A 157 1.38 -5.53 2.19
CA GLY A 157 0.40 -4.53 2.60
C GLY A 157 -0.35 -3.89 1.44
N ARG A 158 0.36 -3.63 0.32
CA ARG A 158 -0.23 -3.19 -0.95
C ARG A 158 -1.21 -4.23 -1.50
N ALA A 159 -0.83 -5.50 -1.49
CA ALA A 159 -1.70 -6.60 -1.94
C ALA A 159 -2.99 -6.67 -1.13
N GLU A 160 -2.88 -6.68 0.20
CA GLU A 160 -4.02 -6.77 1.12
C GLU A 160 -4.98 -5.59 0.94
N LEU A 161 -4.43 -4.36 0.89
CA LEU A 161 -5.24 -3.16 0.71
C LEU A 161 -5.96 -3.17 -0.64
N GLN A 162 -5.27 -3.51 -1.72
CA GLN A 162 -5.89 -3.51 -3.05
C GLN A 162 -6.95 -4.60 -3.18
N ALA A 163 -6.70 -5.82 -2.69
CA ALA A 163 -7.67 -6.91 -2.75
C ALA A 163 -8.97 -6.57 -2.01
N TRP A 164 -8.86 -5.98 -0.83
CA TRP A 164 -10.01 -5.51 -0.05
C TRP A 164 -10.70 -4.31 -0.70
N ALA A 165 -9.94 -3.29 -1.10
CA ALA A 165 -10.49 -2.06 -1.65
C ALA A 165 -11.20 -2.30 -2.99
N VAL A 166 -10.74 -3.21 -3.84
CA VAL A 166 -11.43 -3.52 -5.12
C VAL A 166 -12.90 -3.89 -4.92
N GLN A 167 -13.24 -4.52 -3.78
CA GLN A 167 -14.60 -4.95 -3.46
C GLN A 167 -15.40 -3.87 -2.72
N ARG A 168 -14.75 -3.05 -1.88
CA ARG A 168 -15.40 -2.10 -0.97
C ARG A 168 -15.37 -0.65 -1.44
N ASP A 169 -14.23 -0.22 -1.97
CA ASP A 169 -13.99 1.12 -2.49
C ASP A 169 -13.04 1.05 -3.70
N PRO A 170 -13.60 0.81 -4.90
CA PRO A 170 -12.80 0.73 -6.10
C PRO A 170 -11.97 1.96 -6.43
N VAL A 171 -12.41 3.14 -5.99
CA VAL A 171 -11.71 4.40 -6.23
C VAL A 171 -10.47 4.46 -5.35
N LEU A 172 -10.57 4.04 -4.08
CA LEU A 172 -9.42 3.83 -3.21
C LEU A 172 -8.46 2.78 -3.77
N ALA A 173 -8.97 1.67 -4.33
CA ALA A 173 -8.13 0.63 -4.91
C ALA A 173 -7.28 1.15 -6.08
N GLU A 174 -7.91 1.88 -7.01
CA GLU A 174 -7.21 2.51 -8.13
C GLU A 174 -6.23 3.58 -7.63
N TRP A 175 -6.62 4.40 -6.65
CA TRP A 175 -5.72 5.39 -6.07
C TRP A 175 -4.50 4.76 -5.39
N ALA A 176 -4.71 3.73 -4.59
CA ALA A 176 -3.64 3.02 -3.89
C ALA A 176 -2.67 2.35 -4.85
N ARG A 177 -3.17 1.86 -5.99
CA ARG A 177 -2.35 1.32 -7.06
C ARG A 177 -1.46 2.37 -7.73
N LEU A 178 -1.96 3.58 -7.95
CA LEU A 178 -1.25 4.63 -8.70
C LEU A 178 -0.12 5.31 -7.93
N ILE A 179 -0.12 5.24 -6.59
CA ILE A 179 0.88 5.89 -5.74
C ILE A 179 2.25 5.19 -5.81
N ASP A 180 2.23 3.88 -6.05
CA ASP A 180 3.38 2.99 -6.11
C ASP A 180 3.64 2.54 -7.55
N PRO A 181 4.87 2.09 -7.89
CA PRO A 181 5.17 1.58 -9.22
C PRO A 181 4.30 0.37 -9.59
N PRO A 182 4.00 0.16 -10.88
CA PRO A 182 3.29 -1.01 -11.35
C PRO A 182 4.16 -2.25 -11.11
N GLU A 183 3.73 -3.08 -10.16
CA GLU A 183 4.45 -4.25 -9.71
C GLU A 183 3.47 -5.41 -9.49
N ALA A 184 3.91 -6.64 -9.76
CA ALA A 184 3.13 -7.83 -9.48
C ALA A 184 3.04 -8.02 -7.96
N LEU A 185 1.83 -7.98 -7.43
CA LEU A 185 1.58 -8.11 -6.00
C LEU A 185 1.43 -9.58 -5.59
N PRO A 186 1.86 -9.96 -4.37
CA PRO A 186 1.59 -11.28 -3.82
C PRO A 186 0.07 -11.49 -3.61
N SER A 187 -0.32 -12.72 -3.31
CA SER A 187 -1.71 -13.01 -2.97
C SER A 187 -2.06 -12.44 -1.60
N ALA A 188 -3.20 -11.76 -1.52
CA ALA A 188 -3.79 -11.30 -0.27
C ALA A 188 -4.41 -12.47 0.49
N HIS A 189 -4.23 -12.51 1.81
CA HIS A 189 -4.77 -13.56 2.69
C HIS A 189 -5.41 -13.03 3.97
N LEU A 190 -5.38 -11.71 4.22
CA LEU A 190 -6.07 -11.17 5.39
C LEU A 190 -7.58 -11.29 5.22
N PRO A 191 -8.29 -11.78 6.26
CA PRO A 191 -9.74 -11.65 6.29
C PRO A 191 -10.16 -10.18 6.30
N GLU A 192 -11.38 -9.92 5.82
CA GLU A 192 -11.91 -8.56 5.68
C GLU A 192 -11.96 -7.77 7.00
N LYS A 193 -12.38 -8.41 8.09
CA LYS A 193 -12.58 -7.72 9.38
C LYS A 193 -11.28 -7.08 9.91
N PRO A 194 -10.13 -7.79 9.99
CA PRO A 194 -8.84 -7.19 10.31
C PRO A 194 -8.48 -5.98 9.43
N VAL A 195 -8.64 -6.09 8.11
CA VAL A 195 -8.34 -4.98 7.18
C VAL A 195 -9.21 -3.76 7.49
N LEU A 196 -10.51 -3.96 7.70
CA LEU A 196 -11.45 -2.90 8.04
C LEU A 196 -11.09 -2.21 9.36
N VAL A 197 -10.66 -2.95 10.39
CA VAL A 197 -10.25 -2.39 11.68
C VAL A 197 -9.06 -1.46 11.51
N VAL A 198 -8.00 -1.91 10.82
CA VAL A 198 -6.79 -1.11 10.59
C VAL A 198 -7.11 0.10 9.71
N HIS A 199 -7.87 -0.08 8.62
CA HIS A 199 -8.34 1.00 7.76
C HIS A 199 -9.09 2.07 8.54
N THR A 200 -10.08 1.67 9.36
CA THR A 200 -10.90 2.60 10.16
C THR A 200 -10.06 3.35 11.19
N HIS A 201 -9.07 2.68 11.79
CA HIS A 201 -8.12 3.33 12.71
C HIS A 201 -7.34 4.45 12.03
N HIS A 202 -6.75 4.19 10.85
CA HIS A 202 -6.03 5.19 10.07
C HIS A 202 -6.95 6.32 9.59
N GLN A 203 -8.16 5.99 9.16
CA GLN A 203 -9.17 6.96 8.77
C GLN A 203 -9.53 7.91 9.93
N ALA A 204 -9.77 7.38 11.13
CA ALA A 204 -10.10 8.19 12.31
C ALA A 204 -8.96 9.15 12.68
N ARG A 205 -7.70 8.67 12.62
CA ARG A 205 -6.52 9.52 12.84
C ARG A 205 -6.37 10.60 11.78
N ALA A 206 -6.74 10.31 10.54
CA ALA A 206 -6.68 11.25 9.43
C ALA A 206 -7.75 12.36 9.50
N VAL A 207 -8.85 12.12 10.22
CA VAL A 207 -9.91 13.11 10.50
C VAL A 207 -9.60 13.96 11.74
N ALA A 208 -8.93 13.38 12.74
CA ALA A 208 -8.62 14.05 14.00
C ALA A 208 -7.41 15.03 13.94
N GLY A 209 -6.61 14.98 12.88
CA GLY A 209 -5.41 15.82 12.70
C GLY A 209 -5.37 16.53 11.36
#